data_AF-A0A850SB73-F1
#
_entry.id   AF-A0A850SB73-F1
#
_cell.length_a   1.000
_cell.length_b   1.000
_cell.length_c   1.000
_cell.angle_alpha   90.00
_cell.angle_beta   90.00
_cell.angle_gamma   90.00
#
_symmetry.space_group_name_H-M   'P 1'
#
loop_
_entity.id
_entity.type
_entity.pdbx_description
1 polymer ?
#
loop_
_entity_poly.entity_id
_entity_poly.type
_entity_poly.pdbx_seq_one_letter_code
_entity_poly.pdbx_strand_id
1 'polypeptide(L)'
;MAWISVRDIREIWGAALSTSDLVFFGVFFWVLFVTARLAVFAINIDIQLKKKLWPMIIFSLAGVLLALAYVLDFPPKGYAILLVAVAVIVYSNLKGFYFCESCGKMLANKKILTTVETCAKCGGKVKR
;
A
#
# COMPACT_ATOMS: atom_id res chain seq x y z
N MET A 1 9.85 20.46 -43.61
CA MET A 1 10.71 20.08 -42.46
C MET A 1 10.43 21.04 -41.33
N ALA A 2 9.52 20.66 -40.43
CA ALA A 2 9.17 21.48 -39.27
C ALA A 2 10.26 21.30 -38.20
N TRP A 3 10.89 22.41 -37.80
CA TRP A 3 11.86 22.43 -36.73
C TRP A 3 11.13 22.41 -35.40
N ILE A 4 11.20 21.29 -34.68
CA ILE A 4 10.76 21.21 -33.28
C ILE A 4 11.80 21.98 -32.47
N SER A 5 11.36 23.07 -31.82
CA SER A 5 12.21 23.90 -30.97
C SER A 5 12.48 23.17 -29.66
N VAL A 6 13.66 23.36 -29.06
CA VAL A 6 13.99 22.83 -27.71
C VAL A 6 12.98 23.29 -26.64
N ARG A 7 12.24 24.39 -26.91
CA ARG A 7 11.10 24.84 -26.10
C ARG A 7 9.89 23.91 -26.16
N ASP A 8 9.58 23.33 -27.32
CA ASP A 8 8.47 22.38 -27.51
C ASP A 8 8.73 21.06 -26.76
N ILE A 9 10.00 20.64 -26.69
CA ILE A 9 10.39 19.46 -25.90
C ILE A 9 10.12 19.70 -24.41
N ARG A 10 10.26 20.92 -23.90
CA ARG A 10 9.98 21.22 -22.48
C ARG A 10 8.48 21.20 -22.15
N GLU A 11 7.61 21.46 -23.12
CA GLU A 11 6.15 21.34 -22.96
C GLU A 11 5.68 19.89 -23.07
N ILE A 12 6.29 19.08 -23.95
CA ILE A 12 6.01 17.64 -24.08
C ILE A 12 6.42 16.86 -22.81
N TRP A 13 7.47 17.30 -22.12
CA TRP A 13 7.95 16.72 -20.86
C TRP A 13 7.46 17.48 -19.61
N GLY A 14 6.56 18.45 -19.80
CA GLY A 14 6.22 19.48 -18.83
C GLY A 14 4.91 19.28 -18.07
N ALA A 15 4.31 18.09 -18.09
CA ALA A 15 3.22 17.77 -17.19
C ALA A 15 3.77 17.65 -15.76
N ALA A 16 4.04 18.80 -15.14
CA ALA A 16 4.22 18.87 -13.70
C ALA A 16 2.92 18.33 -13.10
N LEU A 17 2.99 17.14 -12.47
CA LEU A 17 1.92 16.64 -11.61
C LEU A 17 1.46 17.80 -10.75
N SER A 18 0.22 18.24 -10.96
CA SER A 18 -0.31 19.35 -10.19
C SER A 18 -0.39 18.91 -8.74
N THR A 19 -0.30 19.85 -7.80
CA THR A 19 -0.49 19.53 -6.39
C THR A 19 -1.81 18.79 -6.16
N SER A 20 -2.86 19.12 -6.93
CA SER A 20 -4.14 18.40 -6.93
C SER A 20 -4.01 16.95 -7.35
N ASP A 21 -3.21 16.62 -8.36
CA ASP A 21 -3.01 15.24 -8.81
C ASP A 21 -2.31 14.42 -7.73
N LEU A 22 -1.25 14.97 -7.11
CA LEU A 22 -0.54 14.32 -6.01
C LEU A 22 -1.44 14.08 -4.80
N VAL A 23 -2.28 15.06 -4.46
CA VAL A 23 -3.26 14.94 -3.37
C VAL A 23 -4.32 13.90 -3.72
N PHE A 24 -4.87 13.92 -4.93
CA PHE A 24 -5.85 12.94 -5.37
C PHE A 24 -5.28 11.52 -5.30
N PHE A 25 -4.09 11.29 -5.86
CA PHE A 25 -3.43 9.99 -5.80
C PHE A 25 -3.14 9.57 -4.36
N GLY A 26 -2.57 10.46 -3.55
CA GLY A 26 -2.29 10.19 -2.14
C GLY A 26 -3.53 9.76 -1.36
N VAL A 27 -4.63 10.51 -1.49
CA VAL A 27 -5.90 10.22 -0.81
C VAL A 27 -6.55 8.95 -1.35
N PHE A 28 -6.63 8.79 -2.66
CA PHE A 28 -7.22 7.61 -3.30
C PHE A 28 -6.52 6.33 -2.84
N PHE A 29 -5.19 6.31 -2.82
CA PHE A 29 -4.43 5.16 -2.36
C PHE A 29 -4.56 4.93 -0.86
N TRP A 30 -4.57 5.99 -0.06
CA TRP A 30 -4.80 5.88 1.38
C TRP A 30 -6.15 5.23 1.68
N VAL A 31 -7.23 5.69 1.05
CA VAL A 31 -8.57 5.11 1.19
C VAL A 31 -8.57 3.63 0.78
N LEU A 32 -7.92 3.30 -0.33
CA LEU A 32 -7.86 1.93 -0.85
C LEU A 32 -7.16 0.97 0.13
N PHE A 33 -6.00 1.34 0.68
CA PHE A 33 -5.29 0.50 1.67
C PHE A 33 -6.05 0.39 3.00
N VAL A 34 -6.66 1.48 3.47
CA VAL A 34 -7.49 1.46 4.69
C VAL A 34 -8.71 0.56 4.50
N THR A 35 -9.38 0.67 3.36
CA THR A 35 -10.57 -0.14 3.06
C THR A 35 -10.23 -1.62 2.95
N ALA A 36 -9.16 -1.97 2.23
CA ALA A 36 -8.69 -3.36 2.14
C ALA A 36 -8.39 -3.95 3.51
N ARG A 37 -7.74 -3.17 4.39
CA ARG A 37 -7.48 -3.56 5.78
C ARG A 37 -8.79 -3.82 6.52
N LEU A 38 -9.73 -2.87 6.53
CA LEU A 38 -11.01 -3.02 7.23
C LEU A 38 -11.81 -4.22 6.72
N ALA A 39 -11.82 -4.45 5.40
CA ALA A 39 -12.48 -5.60 4.79
C ALA A 39 -11.91 -6.93 5.31
N VAL A 40 -10.58 -7.10 5.29
CA VAL A 40 -9.94 -8.34 5.80
C VAL A 40 -10.16 -8.53 7.30
N PHE A 41 -10.26 -7.43 8.07
CA PHE A 41 -10.63 -7.49 9.49
C PHE A 41 -12.06 -7.95 9.71
N ALA A 42 -13.01 -7.45 8.90
CA ALA A 42 -14.44 -7.70 9.06
C ALA A 42 -14.86 -9.10 8.60
N ILE A 43 -14.24 -9.63 7.55
CA ILE A 43 -14.59 -10.94 7.00
C ILE A 43 -14.27 -12.05 8.01
N ASN A 44 -15.25 -12.87 8.39
CA ASN A 44 -15.06 -14.02 9.28
C ASN A 44 -14.69 -15.27 8.47
N ILE A 45 -13.42 -15.37 8.05
CA ILE A 45 -12.85 -16.56 7.41
C ILE A 45 -11.75 -17.16 8.27
N ASP A 46 -11.37 -18.40 7.95
CA ASP A 46 -10.28 -19.11 8.60
C ASP A 46 -8.98 -18.27 8.67
N ILE A 47 -8.31 -18.35 9.81
CA ILE A 47 -7.14 -17.53 10.11
C ILE A 47 -5.93 -17.92 9.24
N GLN A 48 -5.79 -19.19 8.87
CA GLN A 48 -4.72 -19.66 8.00
C GLN A 48 -4.93 -19.14 6.57
N LEU A 49 -6.19 -19.05 6.13
CA LEU A 49 -6.51 -18.40 4.87
C LEU A 49 -6.18 -16.90 4.92
N LYS A 50 -6.53 -16.18 5.99
CA LYS A 50 -6.17 -14.75 6.15
C LYS A 50 -4.66 -14.53 6.12
N LYS A 51 -3.89 -15.38 6.79
CA LYS A 51 -2.42 -15.34 6.80
C LYS A 51 -1.83 -15.42 5.40
N LYS A 52 -2.40 -16.26 4.53
CA LYS A 52 -1.98 -16.40 3.13
C LYS A 52 -2.50 -15.25 2.25
N LEU A 53 -3.74 -14.83 2.48
CA LEU A 53 -4.42 -13.84 1.66
C LEU A 53 -3.89 -12.42 1.90
N TRP A 54 -3.54 -12.07 3.14
CA TRP A 54 -3.05 -10.74 3.48
C TRP A 54 -1.82 -10.28 2.68
N PRO A 55 -0.71 -11.04 2.62
CA PRO A 55 0.43 -10.63 1.80
C PRO A 55 0.08 -10.56 0.32
N MET A 56 -0.77 -11.47 -0.19
CA MET A 56 -1.23 -11.45 -1.57
C MET A 56 -2.00 -10.17 -1.88
N ILE A 57 -2.96 -9.76 -1.03
CA ILE A 57 -3.69 -8.50 -1.18
C ILE A 57 -2.72 -7.32 -1.18
N ILE A 58 -1.79 -7.24 -0.21
CA ILE A 58 -0.86 -6.11 -0.11
C ILE A 58 0.04 -5.99 -1.34
N PHE A 59 0.60 -7.09 -1.83
CA PHE A 59 1.41 -7.07 -3.06
C PHE A 59 0.59 -6.78 -4.30
N SER A 60 -0.63 -7.32 -4.42
CA SER A 60 -1.52 -7.03 -5.55
C SER A 60 -1.91 -5.56 -5.59
N LEU A 61 -2.26 -4.95 -4.45
CA LEU A 61 -2.59 -3.52 -4.38
C LEU A 61 -1.38 -2.64 -4.71
N ALA A 62 -0.20 -3.00 -4.22
CA ALA A 62 1.06 -2.34 -4.57
C ALA A 62 1.38 -2.45 -6.07
N GLY A 63 1.18 -3.62 -6.67
CA GLY A 63 1.36 -3.85 -8.10
C GLY A 63 0.39 -3.03 -8.94
N VAL A 64 -0.91 -3.03 -8.59
CA VAL A 64 -1.93 -2.21 -9.25
C VAL A 64 -1.58 -0.72 -9.18
N LEU A 65 -1.11 -0.26 -8.03
CA LEU A 65 -0.66 1.11 -7.84
C LEU A 65 0.50 1.48 -8.79
N LEU A 66 1.55 0.64 -8.84
CA LEU A 66 2.69 0.88 -9.71
C LEU A 66 2.34 0.77 -11.20
N ALA A 67 1.43 -0.14 -11.56
CA ALA A 67 0.92 -0.29 -12.91
C ALA A 67 0.09 0.92 -13.34
N LEU A 68 -0.78 1.43 -12.47
CA LEU A 68 -1.56 2.65 -12.73
C LEU A 68 -0.64 3.86 -12.94
N ALA A 69 0.35 4.05 -12.07
CA ALA A 69 1.31 5.14 -12.24
C ALA A 69 2.09 5.03 -13.57
N TYR A 70 2.40 3.81 -14.01
CA TYR A 70 3.03 3.57 -15.30
C TYR A 70 2.10 3.90 -16.47
N VAL A 71 0.83 3.44 -16.44
CA VAL A 71 -0.18 3.71 -17.48
C VAL A 71 -0.52 5.20 -17.58
N LEU A 72 -0.36 5.94 -16.48
CA LEU A 72 -0.57 7.38 -16.42
C LEU A 72 0.69 8.21 -16.72
N ASP A 73 1.73 7.57 -17.26
CA ASP A 73 2.98 8.20 -17.67
C ASP A 73 3.63 9.06 -16.58
N PHE A 74 3.67 8.55 -15.34
CA PHE A 74 4.35 9.27 -14.25
C PHE A 74 5.80 9.60 -14.63
N PRO A 75 6.26 10.84 -14.35
CA PRO A 75 7.63 11.23 -14.65
C PRO A 75 8.61 10.35 -13.85
N PRO A 76 9.80 10.01 -14.39
CA PRO A 76 10.72 9.05 -13.76
C PRO A 76 11.07 9.36 -12.30
N LYS A 77 11.24 10.66 -11.97
CA LYS A 77 11.50 11.10 -10.58
C LYS A 77 10.29 10.83 -9.66
N GLY A 78 9.08 11.10 -10.13
CA GLY A 78 7.84 10.83 -9.39
C GLY A 78 7.63 9.33 -9.19
N TYR A 79 7.92 8.52 -10.21
CA TYR A 79 7.84 7.06 -10.13
C TYR A 79 8.85 6.49 -9.12
N ALA A 80 10.08 7.02 -9.07
CA ALA A 80 11.08 6.62 -8.08
C ALA A 80 10.64 6.92 -6.63
N ILE A 81 10.06 8.10 -6.39
CA ILE A 81 9.50 8.46 -5.08
C ILE A 81 8.34 7.53 -4.73
N LEU A 82 7.47 7.24 -5.70
CA LEU A 82 6.35 6.32 -5.51
C LEU A 82 6.83 4.92 -5.13
N LEU A 83 7.86 4.39 -5.79
CA LEU A 83 8.44 3.09 -5.46
C LEU A 83 8.90 3.01 -4.00
N VAL A 84 9.59 4.04 -3.52
CA VAL A 84 10.02 4.12 -2.10
C VAL A 84 8.81 4.18 -1.18
N ALA A 85 7.82 5.01 -1.49
CA ALA A 85 6.59 5.11 -0.69
C ALA A 85 5.83 3.77 -0.64
N VAL A 86 5.70 3.08 -1.78
CA VAL A 86 5.08 1.76 -1.88
C VAL A 86 5.85 0.73 -1.05
N ALA A 87 7.18 0.70 -1.13
CA ALA A 87 7.99 -0.20 -0.32
C ALA A 87 7.75 0.01 1.18
N VAL A 88 7.68 1.26 1.64
CA VAL A 88 7.37 1.60 3.04
C VAL A 88 5.95 1.16 3.41
N ILE A 89 4.95 1.38 2.55
CA ILE A 89 3.56 0.98 2.78
C ILE A 89 3.45 -0.56 2.86
N VAL A 90 4.06 -1.28 1.93
CA VAL A 90 4.08 -2.75 1.91
C VAL A 90 4.74 -3.28 3.18
N TYR A 91 5.96 -2.82 3.49
CA TYR A 91 6.67 -3.23 4.70
C TYR A 91 5.84 -2.98 5.95
N SER A 92 5.22 -1.80 6.03
CA SER A 92 4.43 -1.41 7.19
C SER A 92 3.16 -2.25 7.35
N ASN A 93 2.49 -2.58 6.23
CA ASN A 93 1.31 -3.43 6.25
C ASN A 93 1.63 -4.92 6.44
N LEU A 94 2.83 -5.39 6.10
CA LEU A 94 3.21 -6.77 6.39
C LEU A 94 3.68 -6.92 7.84
N LYS A 95 4.46 -5.96 8.34
CA LYS A 95 5.00 -6.00 9.72
C LYS A 95 3.97 -5.60 10.78
N GLY A 96 3.01 -4.74 10.42
CA GLY A 96 2.04 -4.18 11.34
C GLY A 96 0.90 -5.13 11.74
N PHE A 97 0.82 -6.32 11.16
CA PHE A 97 -0.28 -7.25 11.42
C PHE A 97 0.20 -8.59 11.95
N TYR A 98 -0.60 -9.10 12.88
CA TYR A 98 -0.40 -10.38 13.51
C TYR A 98 -1.70 -11.17 13.48
N PHE A 99 -1.60 -12.48 13.61
CA PHE A 99 -2.75 -13.38 13.49
C PHE A 99 -2.79 -14.29 14.71
N CYS A 100 -3.83 -14.14 15.53
CA CYS A 100 -4.02 -14.96 16.71
C CYS A 100 -4.70 -16.28 16.33
N GLU A 101 -4.03 -17.41 16.55
CA GLU A 101 -4.56 -18.74 16.27
C GLU A 101 -5.59 -19.18 17.32
N SER A 102 -5.48 -18.72 18.57
CA SER A 102 -6.41 -19.10 19.64
C SER A 102 -7.83 -18.54 19.45
N CYS A 103 -7.97 -17.32 18.92
CA CYS A 103 -9.29 -16.69 18.71
C CYS A 103 -9.61 -16.38 17.25
N GLY A 104 -8.72 -16.76 16.32
CA GLY A 104 -8.91 -16.56 14.87
C GLY A 104 -8.99 -15.09 14.45
N LYS A 105 -8.47 -14.16 15.25
CA LYS A 105 -8.53 -12.72 14.96
C LYS A 105 -7.20 -12.18 14.46
N MET A 106 -7.29 -11.34 13.44
CA MET A 106 -6.21 -10.48 13.00
C MET A 106 -6.05 -9.32 14.00
N LEU A 107 -4.82 -8.90 14.24
CA LEU A 107 -4.44 -7.88 15.21
C LEU A 107 -3.60 -6.83 14.50
N ALA A 108 -3.95 -5.56 14.69
CA ALA A 108 -3.16 -4.42 14.23
C ALA A 108 -2.20 -4.00 15.35
N ASN A 109 -0.90 -4.01 15.07
CA ASN A 109 0.08 -3.45 15.96
C ASN A 109 0.18 -1.93 15.75
N LYS A 110 -0.20 -1.17 16.78
CA LYS A 110 -0.12 0.30 16.77
C LYS A 110 1.34 0.80 16.82
N LYS A 111 2.29 -0.03 17.26
CA LYS A 111 3.70 0.29 17.42
C LYS A 111 4.56 -0.59 16.51
N ILE A 112 4.83 -0.13 15.29
CA ILE A 112 5.41 -0.97 14.22
C ILE A 112 6.80 -1.55 14.51
N LEU A 113 7.52 -0.96 15.46
CA LEU A 113 8.85 -1.39 15.88
C LEU A 113 8.84 -2.40 17.03
N THR A 114 7.68 -2.66 17.64
CA THR A 114 7.54 -3.64 18.73
C THR A 114 6.93 -4.95 18.22
N THR A 115 7.19 -6.04 18.92
CA THR A 115 6.51 -7.31 18.73
C THR A 115 5.21 -7.36 19.53
N VAL A 116 4.22 -8.11 19.04
CA VAL A 116 3.00 -8.41 19.79
C VAL A 116 3.07 -9.88 20.18
N GLU A 117 3.29 -10.15 21.46
CA GLU A 117 3.44 -11.52 21.98
C GLU A 117 2.12 -12.12 22.44
N THR A 118 1.19 -11.27 22.89
CA THR A 118 -0.10 -11.67 23.45
C THR A 118 -1.26 -10.99 22.75
N CYS A 119 -2.37 -11.71 22.61
CA CYS A 119 -3.57 -11.22 21.97
C CYS A 119 -4.35 -10.36 22.95
N ALA A 120 -4.54 -9.07 22.65
CA ALA A 120 -5.32 -8.15 23.49
C ALA A 120 -6.80 -8.54 23.65
N LYS A 121 -7.34 -9.47 22.82
CA LYS A 121 -8.72 -9.92 22.91
C LYS A 121 -8.91 -11.16 23.79
N CYS A 122 -7.98 -12.11 23.75
CA CYS A 122 -8.17 -13.42 24.40
C CYS A 122 -6.97 -13.87 25.26
N GLY A 123 -5.91 -13.07 25.38
CA GLY A 123 -4.69 -13.41 26.12
C GLY A 123 -3.81 -14.50 25.48
N GLY A 124 -4.25 -15.12 24.39
CA GLY A 124 -3.53 -16.18 23.69
C GLY A 124 -2.19 -15.70 23.11
N LYS A 125 -1.24 -16.63 22.96
CA LYS A 125 0.06 -16.34 22.32
C LYS A 125 -0.17 -16.01 20.85
N VAL A 126 0.51 -14.98 20.39
CA VAL A 126 0.42 -14.51 18.99
C VAL A 126 1.71 -14.87 18.28
N LYS A 127 1.58 -15.48 17.12
CA LYS A 127 2.68 -15.69 16.17
C LYS A 127 2.44 -14.83 14.95
N ARG A 128 3.52 -14.38 14.34
CA ARG A 128 3.44 -13.67 13.05
C ARG A 128 2.97 -14.64 11.96
#